data_AF-A0A2E6ZLH3-F1
#
_entry.id   AF-A0A2E6ZLH3-F1
#
_cell.length_a   1.000
_cell.length_b   1.000
_cell.length_c   1.000
_cell.angle_alpha   90.00
_cell.angle_beta   90.00
_cell.angle_gamma   90.00
#
_symmetry.space_group_name_H-M   'P 1'
#
loop_
_entity.id
_entity.type
_entity.pdbx_description
1 polymer ?
#
loop_
_entity_poly.entity_id
_entity_poly.type
_entity_poly.pdbx_seq_one_letter_code
_entity_poly.pdbx_strand_id
1 'polypeptide(L)'
;MANNTQHTHSVRLMREEDIHQVSIIEEDAFPNLFPPTSFRKELQRPISTLMVAISPVDPRKNDEIVNDLTLEATTQTGRYRSGNTGWKPGTEFLSGFVFLWNMTKEETHVMSIGTRRSHRRMGIG
;
A
#
# COMPACT_ATOMS: atom_id res chain seq x y z
N MET A 1 -30.40 0.97 -11.81
CA MET A 1 -29.72 -0.26 -11.33
C MET A 1 -28.23 0.03 -11.39
N ALA A 2 -27.61 0.33 -10.24
CA ALA A 2 -26.20 0.68 -10.19
C ALA A 2 -25.37 -0.60 -10.30
N ASN A 3 -24.50 -0.70 -11.31
CA ASN A 3 -23.52 -1.76 -11.41
C ASN A 3 -22.62 -1.70 -10.17
N ASN A 4 -22.88 -2.59 -9.22
CA ASN A 4 -22.04 -2.78 -8.05
C ASN A 4 -20.77 -3.50 -8.51
N THR A 5 -19.85 -2.75 -9.12
CA THR A 5 -18.48 -3.20 -9.37
C THR A 5 -17.85 -3.44 -8.01
N GLN A 6 -17.95 -4.68 -7.51
CA GLN A 6 -17.14 -5.10 -6.38
C GLN A 6 -15.69 -4.88 -6.79
N HIS A 7 -15.04 -3.89 -6.17
CA HIS A 7 -13.60 -3.75 -6.24
C HIS A 7 -13.02 -4.94 -5.47
N THR A 8 -12.83 -6.05 -6.17
CA THR A 8 -12.30 -7.28 -5.58
C THR A 8 -10.83 -7.05 -5.29
N HIS A 9 -10.52 -6.78 -4.03
CA HIS A 9 -9.15 -6.77 -3.53
C HIS A 9 -8.79 -8.20 -3.13
N SER A 10 -7.55 -8.61 -3.36
CA SER A 10 -7.03 -9.88 -2.87
C SER A 10 -5.91 -9.62 -1.86
N VAL A 11 -5.66 -10.59 -0.98
CA VAL A 11 -4.60 -10.50 0.02
C VAL A 11 -3.70 -11.71 -0.11
N ARG A 12 -2.38 -11.51 0.04
CA ARG A 12 -1.40 -12.60 0.11
C ARG A 12 -0.24 -12.25 1.03
N LEU A 13 0.60 -13.23 1.34
CA LEU A 13 1.89 -12.97 1.98
C LEU A 13 2.76 -12.07 1.09
N MET A 14 3.46 -11.15 1.73
CA MET A 14 4.43 -10.27 1.09
C MET A 14 5.63 -11.08 0.56
N ARG A 15 6.17 -10.65 -0.58
CA ARG A 15 7.37 -11.20 -1.23
C ARG A 15 8.46 -10.13 -1.28
N GLU A 16 9.69 -10.55 -1.59
CA GLU A 16 10.82 -9.61 -1.68
C GLU A 16 10.62 -8.56 -2.80
N GLU A 17 9.97 -8.93 -3.90
CA GLU A 17 9.62 -8.04 -5.01
C GLU A 17 8.66 -6.90 -4.62
N ASP A 18 7.89 -7.08 -3.53
CA ASP A 18 6.92 -6.09 -3.05
C ASP A 18 7.55 -4.97 -2.23
N ILE A 19 8.78 -5.16 -1.72
CA ILE A 19 9.42 -4.26 -0.75
C ILE A 19 9.37 -2.81 -1.20
N HIS A 20 9.65 -2.54 -2.48
CA HIS A 20 9.69 -1.18 -2.97
C HIS A 20 8.32 -0.47 -2.90
N GLN A 21 7.24 -1.18 -3.27
CA GLN A 21 5.87 -0.64 -3.16
C GLN A 21 5.47 -0.47 -1.69
N VAL A 22 5.76 -1.46 -0.83
CA VAL A 22 5.42 -1.42 0.60
C VAL A 22 6.14 -0.28 1.33
N SER A 23 7.43 -0.05 1.06
CA SER A 23 8.18 1.07 1.64
C SER A 23 7.58 2.43 1.27
N ILE A 24 7.10 2.60 0.03
CA ILE A 24 6.43 3.84 -0.40
C ILE A 24 5.08 4.00 0.32
N ILE A 25 4.33 2.90 0.51
CA ILE A 25 3.06 2.93 1.24
C ILE A 25 3.32 3.27 2.73
N GLU A 26 4.36 2.71 3.34
CA GLU A 26 4.75 3.01 4.72
C GLU A 26 5.15 4.47 4.88
N GLU A 27 6.00 5.00 4.00
CA GLU A 27 6.43 6.40 4.03
C GLU A 27 5.24 7.37 3.90
N ASP A 28 4.26 7.06 3.04
CA ASP A 28 3.04 7.87 2.89
C ASP A 28 2.06 7.72 4.08
N ALA A 29 1.98 6.54 4.68
CA ALA A 29 1.11 6.27 5.83
C ALA A 29 1.68 6.80 7.15
N PHE A 30 3.01 6.76 7.30
CA PHE A 30 3.74 7.13 8.51
C PHE A 30 4.95 8.03 8.20
N PRO A 31 4.74 9.27 7.74
CA PRO A 31 5.84 10.15 7.29
C PRO A 31 6.90 10.49 8.34
N ASN A 32 6.55 10.38 9.62
CA ASN A 32 7.43 10.69 10.75
C ASN A 32 8.03 9.43 11.40
N LEU A 33 7.82 8.24 10.82
CA LEU A 33 8.38 6.99 11.34
C LEU A 33 9.90 6.98 11.16
N PHE A 34 10.62 6.88 12.27
CA PHE A 34 12.08 6.79 12.27
C PHE A 34 12.56 5.83 13.37
N PRO A 35 13.35 4.79 13.04
CA PRO A 35 13.79 4.41 11.69
C PRO A 35 12.64 3.82 10.84
N PRO A 36 12.73 3.88 9.50
CA PRO A 36 11.79 3.17 8.63
C PRO A 36 11.93 1.66 8.81
N THR A 37 10.87 0.90 8.48
CA THR A 37 10.88 -0.54 8.67
C THR A 37 11.82 -1.20 7.68
N SER A 38 12.71 -2.06 8.19
CA SER A 38 13.58 -2.87 7.34
C SER A 38 12.84 -4.12 6.85
N PHE A 39 11.90 -3.96 5.91
CA PHE A 39 11.05 -5.06 5.42
C PHE A 39 11.82 -6.30 4.95
N ARG A 40 13.01 -6.11 4.35
CA ARG A 40 13.89 -7.24 3.98
C ARG A 40 14.31 -8.07 5.20
N LYS A 41 14.67 -7.42 6.31
CA LYS A 41 15.03 -8.12 7.56
C LYS A 41 13.80 -8.76 8.18
N GLU A 42 12.67 -8.07 8.17
CA GLU A 42 11.43 -8.58 8.76
C GLU A 42 10.90 -9.82 8.02
N LEU A 43 11.01 -9.89 6.68
CA LEU A 43 10.68 -11.09 5.90
C LEU A 43 11.51 -12.33 6.28
N GLN A 44 12.70 -12.14 6.86
CA GLN A 44 13.59 -13.23 7.28
C GLN A 44 13.33 -13.68 8.71
N ARG A 45 12.52 -12.96 9.48
CA ARG A 45 12.24 -13.28 10.89
C ARG A 45 11.09 -14.27 11.00
N PRO A 46 11.25 -15.41 11.72
CA PRO A 46 10.17 -16.37 11.91
C PRO A 46 8.95 -15.82 12.68
N ILE A 47 9.17 -14.82 13.54
CA ILE A 47 8.10 -14.17 14.31
C ILE A 47 7.26 -13.21 13.47
N SER A 48 7.73 -12.85 12.27
CA SER A 48 7.14 -11.81 11.44
C SER A 48 6.15 -12.40 10.44
N THR A 49 5.02 -11.74 10.28
CA THR A 49 4.06 -12.04 9.22
C THR A 49 3.72 -10.75 8.51
N LEU A 50 4.07 -10.68 7.22
CA LEU A 50 3.76 -9.54 6.36
C LEU A 50 2.76 -9.96 5.28
N MET A 51 1.67 -9.23 5.19
CA MET A 51 0.64 -9.44 4.17
C MET A 51 0.44 -8.15 3.38
N VAL A 52 0.08 -8.30 2.10
CA VAL A 52 -0.17 -7.20 1.18
C VAL A 52 -1.54 -7.34 0.56
N ALA A 53 -2.22 -6.20 0.38
CA ALA A 53 -3.49 -6.11 -0.32
C ALA A 53 -3.22 -5.68 -1.77
N ILE A 54 -3.70 -6.47 -2.72
CA ILE A 54 -3.57 -6.27 -4.16
C ILE A 54 -4.87 -5.67 -4.68
N SER A 55 -4.74 -4.63 -5.50
CA SER A 55 -5.86 -4.07 -6.24
C SER A 55 -5.81 -4.50 -7.71
N PRO A 56 -6.97 -4.73 -8.36
CA PRO A 56 -7.04 -5.11 -9.77
C PRO A 56 -6.71 -3.95 -10.73
N VAL A 57 -6.40 -2.76 -10.18
CA VAL A 57 -6.17 -1.54 -10.94
C VAL A 57 -4.74 -1.52 -11.48
N ASP A 58 -4.60 -1.49 -12.81
CA ASP A 58 -3.33 -1.16 -13.46
C ASP A 58 -3.12 0.36 -13.34
N PRO A 59 -2.06 0.83 -12.64
CA PRO A 59 -1.80 2.26 -12.49
C PRO A 59 -1.63 2.99 -13.83
N ARG A 60 -1.26 2.29 -14.92
CA ARG A 60 -1.17 2.86 -16.28
C ARG A 60 -2.52 3.31 -16.84
N LYS A 61 -3.63 2.69 -16.43
CA LYS A 61 -4.98 3.10 -16.88
C LYS A 61 -5.46 4.38 -16.20
N ASN A 62 -4.91 4.73 -15.04
CA ASN A 62 -5.29 5.93 -14.30
C ASN A 62 -4.36 7.12 -14.58
N ASP A 63 -3.11 6.89 -15.00
CA ASP A 63 -2.23 8.00 -15.42
C ASP A 63 -2.73 8.71 -16.68
N GLU A 64 -3.49 8.04 -17.55
CA GLU A 64 -4.18 8.69 -18.69
C GLU A 64 -5.32 9.63 -18.24
N ILE A 65 -5.87 9.48 -17.03
CA ILE A 65 -6.99 10.30 -16.54
C ILE A 65 -6.49 11.55 -15.78
N VAL A 66 -5.25 11.56 -15.28
CA VAL A 66 -4.73 12.66 -14.45
C VAL A 66 -4.16 13.83 -15.27
N ASN A 67 -3.98 13.67 -16.59
CA ASN A 67 -3.49 14.75 -17.46
C ASN A 67 -4.57 15.69 -18.02
N ASP A 68 -5.87 15.44 -17.78
CA ASP A 68 -6.97 16.23 -18.38
C ASP A 68 -7.73 17.15 -17.41
N LEU A 69 -7.22 17.38 -16.19
CA LEU A 69 -7.85 18.28 -15.23
C LEU A 69 -6.84 19.28 -14.66
N THR A 70 -6.31 20.14 -15.53
CA THR A 70 -5.98 21.50 -15.10
C THR A 70 -7.28 22.20 -14.74
N LEU A 71 -7.47 22.58 -13.46
CA LEU A 71 -8.04 23.86 -12.99
C LEU A 71 -8.27 23.81 -11.46
N GLU A 72 -7.53 24.66 -10.76
CA GLU A 72 -7.90 25.44 -9.57
C GLU A 72 -8.63 24.76 -8.38
N ALA A 73 -7.92 24.57 -7.25
CA ALA A 73 -8.35 25.04 -5.91
C ALA A 73 -7.38 24.58 -4.80
N THR A 74 -6.72 25.55 -4.17
CA THR A 74 -6.63 25.76 -2.72
C THR A 74 -6.69 24.54 -1.79
N THR A 75 -5.54 24.04 -1.35
CA THR A 75 -5.10 23.92 0.07
C THR A 75 -3.82 23.05 0.14
N GLN A 76 -2.79 23.61 0.77
CA GLN A 76 -1.51 22.96 1.02
C GLN A 76 -1.65 21.90 2.12
N THR A 77 -1.95 20.64 1.78
CA THR A 77 -1.53 19.48 2.58
C THR A 77 -1.31 18.26 1.68
N GLY A 78 -0.04 17.96 1.40
CA GLY A 78 0.40 16.69 0.85
C GLY A 78 -0.10 16.42 -0.56
N ARG A 79 0.52 17.03 -1.58
CA ARG A 79 0.47 16.47 -2.94
C ARG A 79 0.96 15.04 -2.86
N TYR A 80 0.06 14.07 -3.04
CA TYR A 80 0.44 12.74 -3.47
C TYR A 80 1.28 12.94 -4.72
N ARG A 81 2.60 12.78 -4.64
CA ARG A 81 3.44 12.84 -5.85
C ARG A 81 2.97 11.68 -6.71
N SER A 82 2.19 11.99 -7.73
CA SER A 82 1.69 11.09 -8.78
C SER A 82 2.80 10.41 -9.59
N GLY A 83 4.05 10.40 -9.10
CA GLY A 83 5.20 9.95 -9.88
C GLY A 83 5.65 8.54 -9.54
N ASN A 84 5.88 8.24 -8.25
CA ASN A 84 6.50 6.98 -7.88
C ASN A 84 5.57 6.12 -7.03
N THR A 85 5.03 5.08 -7.66
CA THR A 85 4.24 4.07 -6.97
C THR A 85 5.06 2.88 -6.50
N GLY A 86 6.31 2.78 -6.97
CA GLY A 86 7.17 1.61 -6.84
C GLY A 86 6.72 0.41 -7.65
N TRP A 87 5.57 0.49 -8.32
CA TRP A 87 5.03 -0.54 -9.17
C TRP A 87 5.83 -0.65 -10.47
N LYS A 88 5.98 -1.87 -10.98
CA LYS A 88 6.67 -2.15 -12.24
C LYS A 88 5.79 -2.98 -13.17
N PRO A 89 5.92 -2.85 -14.50
CA PRO A 89 5.25 -3.75 -15.42
C PRO A 89 5.55 -5.21 -15.10
N GLY A 90 4.50 -6.02 -15.01
CA GLY A 90 4.59 -7.45 -14.66
C GLY A 90 4.47 -7.76 -13.17
N THR A 91 4.41 -6.75 -12.28
CA THR A 91 4.12 -6.96 -10.85
C THR A 91 2.67 -6.65 -10.51
N GLU A 92 2.16 -7.22 -9.43
CA GLU A 92 0.87 -6.84 -8.86
C GLU A 92 0.92 -5.44 -8.26
N PHE A 93 -0.19 -4.72 -8.34
CA PHE A 93 -0.29 -3.38 -7.77
C PHE A 93 -0.77 -3.44 -6.33
N LEU A 94 0.08 -2.97 -5.41
CA LEU A 94 -0.20 -3.03 -3.98
C LEU A 94 -0.95 -1.79 -3.52
N SER A 95 -2.06 -2.03 -2.83
CA SER A 95 -2.96 -1.01 -2.28
C SER A 95 -2.82 -0.84 -0.78
N GLY A 96 -2.23 -1.82 -0.08
CA GLY A 96 -1.94 -1.73 1.35
C GLY A 96 -1.08 -2.89 1.83
N PHE A 97 -0.67 -2.81 3.09
CA PHE A 97 0.07 -3.87 3.77
C PHE A 97 -0.29 -3.91 5.26
N VAL A 98 -0.05 -5.05 5.88
CA VAL A 98 0.00 -5.21 7.34
C VAL A 98 1.25 -6.00 7.72
N PHE A 99 1.92 -5.54 8.77
CA PHE A 99 3.10 -6.15 9.36
C PHE A 99 2.77 -6.53 10.80
N LEU A 100 2.91 -7.82 11.10
CA LEU A 100 2.57 -8.43 12.38
C LEU A 100 3.79 -9.10 13.02
N TRP A 101 3.85 -9.09 14.34
CA TRP A 101 4.75 -9.93 15.13
C TRP A 101 3.96 -10.89 16.02
N ASN A 102 4.22 -12.18 15.87
CA ASN A 102 3.68 -13.23 16.74
C ASN A 102 4.58 -13.34 17.98
N MET A 103 4.24 -12.61 19.04
CA MET A 103 5.02 -12.54 20.28
C MET A 103 4.97 -13.86 21.05
N THR A 104 3.77 -14.46 21.09
CA THR A 104 3.52 -15.77 21.69
C THR A 104 2.55 -16.56 20.81
N LYS A 105 2.16 -17.76 21.24
CA LYS A 105 1.14 -18.56 20.51
C LYS A 105 -0.26 -17.93 20.54
N GLU A 106 -0.52 -17.02 21.47
CA GLU A 106 -1.86 -16.47 21.73
C GLU A 106 -1.92 -14.95 21.49
N GLU A 107 -0.78 -14.32 21.18
CA GLU A 107 -0.67 -12.87 21.05
C GLU A 107 0.12 -12.47 19.80
N THR A 108 -0.57 -11.75 18.91
CA THR A 108 -0.01 -11.15 17.70
C THR A 108 -0.13 -9.63 17.77
N HIS A 109 0.99 -8.93 17.63
CA HIS A 109 1.05 -7.47 17.62
C HIS A 109 0.97 -6.95 16.19
N VAL A 110 0.15 -5.93 15.97
CA VAL A 110 0.19 -5.15 14.73
C VAL A 110 1.31 -4.13 14.86
N MET A 111 2.40 -4.35 14.13
CA MET A 111 3.56 -3.47 14.14
C MET A 111 3.35 -2.25 13.25
N SER A 112 2.71 -2.45 12.09
CA SER A 112 2.37 -1.38 11.15
C SER A 112 1.28 -1.85 10.19
N ILE A 113 0.36 -0.96 9.83
CA ILE A 113 -0.66 -1.19 8.81
C ILE A 113 -0.84 0.08 7.98
N GLY A 114 -0.68 -0.04 6.67
CA GLY A 114 -0.67 1.10 5.76
C GLY A 114 -1.55 0.84 4.55
N THR A 115 -2.39 1.82 4.20
CA THR A 115 -3.15 1.83 2.94
C THR A 115 -2.73 3.01 2.09
N ARG A 116 -2.48 2.73 0.82
CA ARG A 116 -2.12 3.70 -0.22
C ARG A 116 -3.19 4.79 -0.29
N ARG A 117 -2.81 6.07 -0.28
CA ARG A 117 -3.78 7.18 -0.22
C ARG A 117 -4.92 7.11 -1.25
N SER A 118 -4.60 6.73 -2.48
CA SER A 118 -5.59 6.58 -3.56
C SER A 118 -6.59 5.44 -3.37
N HIS A 119 -6.36 4.57 -2.39
CA HIS A 119 -7.19 3.40 -2.08
C HIS A 119 -7.74 3.43 -0.64
N ARG A 120 -7.70 4.59 0.03
CA ARG A 120 -8.30 4.77 1.36
C ARG A 120 -9.83 4.77 1.26
N ARG A 121 -10.49 4.42 2.37
CA ARG A 121 -11.96 4.33 2.49
C ARG A 121 -12.61 3.26 1.60
N MET A 122 -11.83 2.27 1.16
CA MET A 122 -12.30 1.11 0.37
C MET A 122 -12.32 -0.20 1.19
N GLY A 123 -12.15 -0.12 2.52
CA GLY A 123 -12.17 -1.29 3.41
C GLY A 123 -10.90 -2.18 3.35
N ILE A 124 -9.76 -1.62 2.93
CA ILE A 124 -8.47 -2.34 2.84
C ILE A 124 -7.73 -2.41 4.18
N GLY A 125 -7.74 -1.31 4.94
CA GLY A 125 -7.04 -1.17 6.22
C GLY A 125 -7.95 -1.28 7.43
#